data_AF-A0A9E3VPP4-F1
#
_entry.id   AF-A0A9E3VPP4-F1
#
_cell.length_a   1.000
_cell.length_b   1.000
_cell.length_c   1.000
_cell.angle_alpha   90.00
_cell.angle_beta   90.00
_cell.angle_gamma   90.00
#
_symmetry.space_group_name_H-M   'P 1'
#
loop_
_entity.id
_entity.type
_entity.pdbx_description
1 polymer ?
#
loop_
_entity_poly.entity_id
_entity_poly.type
_entity_poly.pdbx_seq_one_letter_code
_entity_poly.pdbx_strand_id
1 'polypeptide(L)'
;MRVPGKLSWYYWPLGVTLGLLAAFLVMPLLDKDEARAESTVGPILSDCDGALRELVIQYTPDSAEIVAAPYRDFLTQLPEAVTVHVVCRDRAAFDELAGHVGEVRCRLHPVFADHPMTSWSRDRWIALEPAGDATAFTLLSPRGEMGADAWPERKGDEGIGDDLAGALANLDSARSELYFDGGDFVCDHETAFVTPNVRLRNLQVTVKTEIELLRRLREITGRTVVLLEDAPDHHAGMYMMTLGERRVMVGDPSMAKALLTDAEIAALPLPYAADFSAETQALFDSVAEQCRNAGYEVIRVPVGPCKDGRTFLTTLNSVLDERDGQRTVYMPVIDGARKLNEAAEKVWREAGFEVRRVNCTTCYRWFGSLRCLVNVSNRG
;
A
#
# COMPACT_ATOMS: atom_id res chain seq x y z
N MET A 1 -11.19 -59.98 -52.93
CA MET A 1 -11.86 -58.80 -53.53
C MET A 1 -12.87 -58.23 -52.54
N ARG A 2 -12.54 -57.13 -51.88
CA ARG A 2 -13.48 -56.20 -51.24
C ARG A 2 -12.93 -54.80 -51.51
N VAL A 3 -13.65 -54.02 -52.31
CA VAL A 3 -13.28 -52.64 -52.64
C VAL A 3 -13.79 -51.74 -51.51
N PRO A 4 -12.97 -50.86 -50.93
CA PRO A 4 -13.42 -49.92 -49.90
C PRO A 4 -14.35 -48.88 -50.53
N GLY A 5 -15.52 -48.69 -49.93
CA GLY A 5 -16.48 -47.66 -50.34
C GLY A 5 -15.85 -46.29 -50.22
N LYS A 6 -15.79 -45.56 -51.35
CA LYS A 6 -15.44 -44.14 -51.39
C LYS A 6 -16.54 -43.36 -50.68
N LEU A 7 -16.36 -43.10 -49.38
CA LEU A 7 -17.18 -42.12 -48.68
C LEU A 7 -16.90 -40.76 -49.32
N SER A 8 -17.96 -40.16 -49.86
CA SER A 8 -17.92 -38.95 -50.66
C SER A 8 -17.36 -37.77 -49.86
N TRP A 9 -16.33 -37.14 -50.40
CA TRP A 9 -15.63 -35.96 -49.85
C TRP A 9 -16.57 -34.74 -49.74
N TYR A 10 -17.78 -34.83 -50.29
CA TYR A 10 -18.81 -33.79 -50.23
C TYR A 10 -19.48 -33.61 -48.85
N TYR A 11 -19.36 -34.58 -47.93
CA TYR A 11 -20.03 -34.48 -46.62
C TYR A 11 -19.15 -33.86 -45.52
N TRP A 12 -17.84 -33.69 -45.78
CA TRP A 12 -16.92 -33.12 -44.81
C TRP A 12 -17.20 -31.64 -44.50
N PRO A 13 -17.49 -30.76 -45.48
CA PRO A 13 -17.83 -29.37 -45.19
C PRO A 13 -19.11 -29.27 -44.36
N LEU A 14 -20.12 -30.09 -44.70
CA LEU A 14 -21.42 -30.11 -44.04
C LEU A 14 -21.30 -30.53 -42.57
N GLY A 15 -20.47 -31.54 -42.26
CA GLY A 15 -20.20 -31.97 -40.90
C GLY A 15 -19.50 -30.90 -40.06
N VAL A 16 -18.53 -30.18 -40.65
CA VAL A 16 -17.85 -29.06 -39.97
C VAL A 16 -18.81 -27.89 -39.73
N THR A 17 -19.65 -27.54 -40.71
CA THR A 17 -20.62 -26.45 -40.56
C THR A 17 -21.68 -26.78 -39.51
N LEU A 18 -22.19 -28.02 -39.49
CA LEU A 18 -23.13 -28.49 -38.46
C LEU A 18 -22.49 -28.53 -37.07
N GLY A 19 -21.22 -28.95 -36.97
CA GLY A 19 -20.47 -28.95 -35.72
C GLY A 19 -20.27 -27.54 -35.16
N LEU A 20 -19.92 -26.56 -36.02
CA LEU A 20 -19.76 -25.16 -35.63
C LEU A 20 -21.10 -24.51 -35.25
N LEU A 21 -22.18 -24.78 -36.00
CA LEU A 21 -23.53 -24.31 -35.66
C LEU A 21 -24.02 -24.89 -34.33
N ALA A 22 -23.79 -26.18 -34.08
CA ALA A 22 -24.11 -26.80 -32.80
C ALA A 22 -23.28 -26.19 -31.66
N ALA A 23 -21.98 -25.94 -31.87
CA ALA A 23 -21.12 -25.28 -30.88
C ALA A 23 -21.59 -23.83 -30.57
N PHE A 24 -21.98 -23.07 -31.59
CA PHE A 24 -22.53 -21.71 -31.43
C PHE A 24 -23.91 -21.69 -30.76
N LEU A 25 -24.71 -22.75 -30.91
CA LEU A 25 -26.01 -22.87 -30.23
C LEU A 25 -25.88 -23.38 -28.79
N VAL A 26 -24.87 -24.19 -28.50
CA VAL A 26 -24.63 -24.76 -27.16
C VAL A 26 -23.82 -23.82 -26.27
N MET A 27 -22.89 -23.01 -26.82
CA MET A 27 -22.09 -22.07 -26.02
C MET A 27 -22.92 -21.11 -25.17
N PRO A 28 -23.96 -20.42 -25.69
CA PRO A 28 -24.80 -19.53 -24.89
C PRO A 28 -25.69 -20.25 -23.87
N LEU A 29 -25.85 -21.57 -23.99
CA LEU A 29 -26.60 -22.41 -23.06
C LEU A 29 -25.71 -23.01 -21.96
N LEU A 30 -24.39 -23.09 -22.19
CA LEU A 30 -23.39 -23.41 -21.17
C LEU A 30 -22.98 -22.16 -20.36
N ASP A 31 -23.16 -20.97 -20.93
CA ASP A 31 -22.94 -19.67 -20.26
C ASP A 31 -24.16 -19.18 -19.46
N LYS A 32 -25.20 -20.00 -19.32
CA LYS A 32 -26.38 -19.68 -18.51
C LYS A 32 -26.15 -20.01 -17.04
N ASP A 33 -26.01 -18.94 -16.27
CA ASP A 33 -26.44 -18.86 -14.88
C ASP A 33 -25.76 -19.82 -13.89
N GLU A 34 -24.44 -19.89 -13.89
CA GLU A 34 -23.82 -19.61 -12.59
C GLU A 34 -24.03 -18.13 -12.36
N ALA A 35 -25.14 -17.79 -11.70
CA ALA A 35 -25.30 -16.49 -11.08
C ALA A 35 -24.02 -16.29 -10.25
N ARG A 36 -23.05 -15.54 -10.82
CA ARG A 36 -21.84 -15.14 -10.12
C ARG A 36 -22.39 -14.47 -8.88
N ALA A 37 -22.29 -15.17 -7.75
CA ALA A 37 -22.64 -14.60 -6.46
C ALA A 37 -21.95 -13.24 -6.43
N GLU A 38 -22.73 -12.17 -6.25
CA GLU A 38 -22.16 -10.84 -6.17
C GLU A 38 -21.05 -10.88 -5.11
N SER A 39 -19.85 -10.46 -5.50
CA SER A 39 -18.72 -10.44 -4.59
C SER A 39 -19.07 -9.55 -3.41
N THR A 40 -18.90 -10.05 -2.19
CA THR A 40 -19.03 -9.25 -0.96
C THR A 40 -17.79 -8.39 -0.71
N VAL A 41 -16.71 -8.65 -1.45
CA VAL A 41 -15.44 -7.93 -1.37
C VAL A 41 -15.32 -7.00 -2.56
N GLY A 42 -15.11 -5.72 -2.26
CA GLY A 42 -14.93 -4.63 -3.20
C GLY A 42 -13.47 -4.35 -3.51
N PRO A 43 -13.19 -3.19 -4.12
CA PRO A 43 -11.85 -2.82 -4.53
C PRO A 43 -10.96 -2.47 -3.33
N ILE A 44 -9.65 -2.41 -3.57
CA ILE A 44 -8.68 -1.88 -2.61
C ILE A 44 -9.04 -0.44 -2.23
N LEU A 45 -8.89 -0.17 -0.93
CA LEU A 45 -9.13 1.14 -0.34
C LEU A 45 -8.16 2.17 -0.92
N SER A 46 -8.70 3.33 -1.30
CA SER A 46 -7.91 4.47 -1.76
C SER A 46 -7.02 5.02 -0.62
N ASP A 47 -5.80 5.43 -0.95
CA ASP A 47 -4.92 6.09 0.03
C ASP A 47 -5.23 7.60 0.20
N CYS A 48 -5.98 8.20 -0.73
CA CYS A 48 -6.14 9.65 -0.83
C CYS A 48 -7.58 10.18 -0.82
N ASP A 49 -8.57 9.29 -0.95
CA ASP A 49 -9.98 9.68 -1.10
C ASP A 49 -10.75 9.41 0.20
N GLY A 50 -11.65 10.32 0.59
CA GLY A 50 -12.57 10.12 1.71
C GLY A 50 -11.97 10.32 3.10
N ALA A 51 -12.87 10.43 4.08
CA ALA A 51 -12.53 10.73 5.46
C ALA A 51 -12.00 9.49 6.17
N LEU A 52 -10.91 9.62 6.93
CA LEU A 52 -10.45 8.55 7.81
C LEU A 52 -11.55 8.18 8.81
N ARG A 53 -11.82 6.88 8.94
CA ARG A 53 -12.78 6.33 9.91
C ARG A 53 -12.11 5.37 10.87
N GLU A 54 -11.40 4.38 10.33
CA GLU A 54 -10.73 3.35 11.14
C GLU A 54 -9.30 3.15 10.65
N LEU A 55 -8.39 3.08 11.62
CA LEU A 55 -6.97 2.89 11.43
C LEU A 55 -6.50 1.73 12.32
N VAL A 56 -5.44 1.06 11.89
CA VAL A 56 -4.73 0.05 12.69
C VAL A 56 -3.29 0.49 12.89
N ILE A 57 -2.86 0.50 14.15
CA ILE A 57 -1.45 0.61 14.53
C ILE A 57 -1.05 -0.63 15.33
N GLN A 58 0.23 -0.98 15.27
CA GLN A 58 0.81 -2.06 16.06
C GLN A 58 1.80 -1.47 17.05
N TYR A 59 1.79 -1.99 18.28
CA TYR A 59 2.70 -1.53 19.31
C TYR A 59 3.29 -2.71 20.08
N THR A 60 4.61 -2.69 20.22
CA THR A 60 5.36 -3.56 21.12
C THR A 60 6.21 -2.67 22.04
N PRO A 61 6.37 -3.02 23.33
CA PRO A 61 7.27 -2.26 24.22
C PRO A 61 8.69 -2.11 23.66
N ASP A 62 9.20 -3.15 22.98
CA ASP A 62 10.52 -3.15 22.37
C ASP A 62 10.70 -2.13 21.23
N SER A 63 9.59 -1.67 20.61
CA SER A 63 9.61 -0.65 19.57
C SER A 63 9.28 0.75 20.08
N ALA A 64 9.08 0.94 21.39
CA ALA A 64 8.63 2.21 21.96
C ALA A 64 9.52 3.39 21.56
N GLU A 65 10.84 3.23 21.61
CA GLU A 65 11.80 4.27 21.21
C GLU A 65 11.68 4.66 19.72
N ILE A 66 11.19 3.75 18.88
CA ILE A 66 11.02 3.93 17.44
C ILE A 66 9.70 4.65 17.15
N VAL A 67 8.60 4.21 17.78
CA VAL A 67 7.23 4.59 17.36
C VAL A 67 6.55 5.62 18.26
N ALA A 68 7.00 5.82 19.51
CA ALA A 68 6.29 6.67 20.46
C ALA A 68 6.15 8.12 19.99
N ALA A 69 7.19 8.72 19.42
CA ALA A 69 7.12 10.09 18.90
C ALA A 69 6.18 10.24 17.69
N PRO A 70 6.31 9.41 16.63
CA PRO A 70 5.36 9.41 15.51
C PRO A 70 3.91 9.19 15.96
N TYR A 71 3.66 8.22 16.84
CA TYR A 71 2.32 7.92 17.32
C TYR A 71 1.73 9.06 18.15
N ARG A 72 2.49 9.63 19.09
CA ARG A 72 2.01 10.79 19.86
C ARG A 72 1.62 11.94 18.94
N ASP A 73 2.50 12.32 18.03
CA ASP A 73 2.25 13.44 17.13
C ASP A 73 1.06 13.16 16.20
N PHE A 74 0.97 11.96 15.63
CA PHE A 74 -0.12 11.59 14.72
C PHE A 74 -1.48 11.50 15.45
N LEU A 75 -1.56 10.72 16.54
CA LEU A 75 -2.83 10.41 17.21
C LEU A 75 -3.47 11.62 17.89
N THR A 76 -2.65 12.55 18.41
CA THR A 76 -3.15 13.81 18.99
C THR A 76 -3.78 14.75 17.96
N GLN A 77 -3.39 14.61 16.70
CA GLN A 77 -3.89 15.41 15.58
C GLN A 77 -5.14 14.82 14.92
N LEU A 78 -5.47 13.55 15.15
CA LEU A 78 -6.65 12.90 14.59
C LEU A 78 -7.96 13.47 15.17
N PRO A 79 -9.04 13.53 14.36
CA PRO A 79 -10.35 13.97 14.83
C PRO A 79 -11.05 12.90 15.70
N GLU A 80 -12.03 13.32 16.50
CA GLU A 80 -12.81 12.45 17.41
C GLU A 80 -13.56 11.33 16.68
N ALA A 81 -13.96 11.59 15.43
CA ALA A 81 -14.68 10.62 14.61
C ALA A 81 -13.82 9.40 14.21
N VAL A 82 -12.50 9.45 14.37
CA VAL A 82 -11.58 8.36 14.00
C VAL A 82 -11.45 7.37 15.17
N THR A 83 -11.55 6.08 14.84
CA THR A 83 -11.19 4.98 15.73
C THR A 83 -9.84 4.42 15.31
N VAL A 84 -8.95 4.20 16.28
CA VAL A 84 -7.65 3.57 16.07
C VAL A 84 -7.61 2.27 16.84
N HIS A 85 -7.54 1.16 16.11
CA HIS A 85 -7.34 -0.16 16.66
C HIS A 85 -5.85 -0.35 16.96
N VAL A 86 -5.54 -0.48 18.24
CA VAL A 86 -4.16 -0.65 18.72
C VAL A 86 -3.93 -2.13 18.96
N VAL A 87 -3.26 -2.79 18.01
CA VAL A 87 -2.83 -4.17 18.16
C VAL A 87 -1.61 -4.19 19.06
N CYS A 88 -1.74 -4.80 20.23
CA CYS A 88 -0.69 -4.92 21.24
C CYS A 88 -0.77 -6.28 21.93
N ARG A 89 0.27 -6.68 22.65
CA ARG A 89 0.30 -8.01 23.29
C ARG A 89 -0.77 -8.15 24.37
N ASP A 90 -0.88 -7.14 25.21
CA ASP A 90 -1.70 -7.18 26.41
C ASP A 90 -2.08 -5.78 26.87
N ARG A 91 -2.85 -5.72 27.96
CA ARG A 91 -3.31 -4.47 28.56
C ARG A 91 -2.17 -3.57 29.04
N ALA A 92 -1.06 -4.14 29.53
CA ALA A 92 0.05 -3.34 30.02
C ALA A 92 0.75 -2.61 28.88
N ALA A 93 0.96 -3.28 27.74
CA ALA A 93 1.48 -2.66 26.53
C ALA A 93 0.54 -1.55 26.01
N PHE A 94 -0.77 -1.75 26.05
CA PHE A 94 -1.73 -0.69 25.69
C PHE A 94 -1.63 0.52 26.62
N ASP A 95 -1.59 0.31 27.94
CA ASP A 95 -1.49 1.38 28.93
C ASP A 95 -0.14 2.13 28.82
N GLU A 96 0.95 1.43 28.48
CA GLU A 96 2.26 2.03 28.20
C GLU A 96 2.21 2.96 26.98
N LEU A 97 1.66 2.49 25.86
CA LEU A 97 1.45 3.34 24.68
C LEU A 97 0.57 4.54 25.03
N ALA A 98 -0.55 4.32 25.72
CA ALA A 98 -1.46 5.39 26.13
C ALA A 98 -0.74 6.46 26.98
N GLY A 99 0.16 6.03 27.87
CA GLY A 99 1.02 6.92 28.64
C GLY A 99 2.01 7.73 27.78
N HIS A 100 2.59 7.12 26.75
CA HIS A 100 3.50 7.80 25.82
C HIS A 100 2.81 8.83 24.92
N VAL A 101 1.59 8.52 24.44
CA VAL A 101 0.84 9.39 23.52
C VAL A 101 0.07 10.49 24.26
N GLY A 102 -0.34 10.24 25.50
CA GLY A 102 -1.11 11.19 26.31
C GLY A 102 -2.57 11.31 25.87
N GLU A 103 -3.19 12.45 26.17
CA GLU A 103 -4.59 12.71 25.81
C GLU A 103 -4.75 12.87 24.29
N VAL A 104 -5.65 12.10 23.70
CA VAL A 104 -6.00 12.14 22.27
C VAL A 104 -7.50 12.37 22.10
N ARG A 105 -7.88 12.98 20.97
CA ARG A 105 -9.29 13.20 20.63
C ARG A 105 -9.93 12.00 19.96
N CYS A 106 -9.15 11.25 19.17
CA CYS A 106 -9.61 10.03 18.54
C CYS A 106 -9.89 8.93 19.58
N ARG A 107 -10.61 7.88 19.17
CA ARG A 107 -10.90 6.73 20.03
C ARG A 107 -9.81 5.68 19.88
N LEU A 108 -9.15 5.30 20.97
CA LEU A 108 -8.22 4.19 20.98
C LEU A 108 -8.94 2.91 21.44
N HIS A 109 -8.84 1.85 20.64
CA HIS A 109 -9.46 0.55 20.92
C HIS A 109 -8.39 -0.55 20.93
N PRO A 110 -8.07 -1.16 22.09
CA PRO A 110 -7.08 -2.22 22.13
C PRO A 110 -7.59 -3.50 21.45
N VAL A 111 -6.71 -4.16 20.71
CA VAL A 111 -6.88 -5.53 20.21
C VAL A 111 -5.65 -6.32 20.68
N PHE A 112 -5.87 -7.43 21.38
CA PHE A 112 -4.79 -8.18 22.01
C PHE A 112 -4.39 -9.38 21.17
N ALA A 113 -3.12 -9.43 20.76
CA ALA A 113 -2.54 -10.53 20.00
C ALA A 113 -1.56 -11.31 20.89
N ASP A 114 -1.81 -12.62 21.10
CA ASP A 114 -0.97 -13.48 21.95
C ASP A 114 0.18 -14.14 21.16
N HIS A 115 0.85 -13.36 20.32
CA HIS A 115 2.04 -13.79 19.60
C HIS A 115 3.02 -12.62 19.35
N PRO A 116 4.31 -12.90 19.07
CA PRO A 116 5.24 -11.87 18.65
C PRO A 116 4.74 -11.13 17.40
N MET A 117 5.06 -9.85 17.28
CA MET A 117 4.72 -9.04 16.12
C MET A 117 5.70 -7.87 16.02
N THR A 118 5.67 -7.15 14.91
CA THR A 118 6.40 -5.89 14.74
C THR A 118 5.47 -4.69 14.93
N SER A 119 5.95 -3.48 14.61
CA SER A 119 5.12 -2.27 14.63
C SER A 119 4.81 -1.72 13.24
N TRP A 120 5.18 -2.46 12.19
CA TRP A 120 5.01 -2.04 10.79
C TRP A 120 3.67 -2.55 10.24
N SER A 121 2.58 -1.92 10.69
CA SER A 121 1.22 -2.38 10.39
C SER A 121 0.82 -2.29 8.92
N ARG A 122 1.43 -1.38 8.16
CA ARG A 122 1.08 -1.18 6.75
C ARG A 122 1.48 -2.36 5.87
N ASP A 123 2.50 -3.11 6.26
CA ASP A 123 3.07 -4.16 5.40
C ASP A 123 2.19 -5.41 5.35
N ARG A 124 1.27 -5.59 6.30
CA ARG A 124 0.72 -6.90 6.65
C ARG A 124 -0.55 -7.29 5.92
N TRP A 125 -1.21 -6.31 5.32
CA TRP A 125 -2.40 -6.50 4.52
C TRP A 125 -2.71 -5.24 3.72
N ILE A 126 -3.54 -5.42 2.70
CA ILE A 126 -4.30 -4.33 2.09
C ILE A 126 -5.75 -4.39 2.61
N ALA A 127 -6.38 -3.23 2.77
CA ALA A 127 -7.80 -3.14 3.09
C ALA A 127 -8.62 -3.10 1.80
N LEU A 128 -9.68 -3.89 1.75
CA LEU A 128 -10.64 -3.94 0.64
C LEU A 128 -11.99 -3.42 1.14
N GLU A 129 -12.59 -2.53 0.36
CA GLU A 129 -13.92 -1.97 0.62
C GLU A 129 -14.98 -3.08 0.59
N PRO A 130 -16.09 -2.97 1.33
CA PRO A 130 -17.22 -3.86 1.14
C PRO A 130 -17.84 -3.69 -0.27
N ALA A 131 -18.48 -4.74 -0.77
CA ALA A 131 -19.27 -4.70 -2.01
C ALA A 131 -20.66 -5.33 -1.84
N GLY A 132 -21.58 -4.97 -2.76
CA GLY A 132 -22.97 -5.39 -2.68
C GLY A 132 -23.65 -4.88 -1.40
N ASP A 133 -24.34 -5.78 -0.70
CA ASP A 133 -24.99 -5.50 0.59
C ASP A 133 -24.07 -5.75 1.80
N ALA A 134 -22.80 -6.10 1.57
CA ALA A 134 -21.85 -6.29 2.66
C ALA A 134 -21.54 -4.96 3.36
N THR A 135 -21.32 -5.01 4.67
CA THR A 135 -20.91 -3.85 5.48
C THR A 135 -19.52 -4.02 6.07
N ALA A 136 -18.98 -5.24 6.08
CA ALA A 136 -17.67 -5.55 6.60
C ALA A 136 -16.60 -5.28 5.52
N PHE A 137 -15.55 -4.57 5.89
CA PHE A 137 -14.35 -4.47 5.04
C PHE A 137 -13.48 -5.72 5.22
N THR A 138 -12.64 -6.03 4.24
CA THR A 138 -11.78 -7.21 4.27
C THR A 138 -10.31 -6.81 4.37
N LEU A 139 -9.59 -7.37 5.33
CA LEU A 139 -8.13 -7.30 5.36
C LEU A 139 -7.55 -8.48 4.58
N LEU A 140 -6.95 -8.20 3.42
CA LEU A 140 -6.31 -9.22 2.61
C LEU A 140 -4.81 -9.27 2.92
N SER A 141 -4.41 -10.26 3.72
CA SER A 141 -3.01 -10.55 4.01
C SER A 141 -2.31 -11.24 2.84
N PRO A 142 -0.99 -11.08 2.70
CA PRO A 142 -0.24 -11.80 1.67
C PRO A 142 -0.23 -13.30 1.92
N ARG A 143 0.15 -14.07 0.90
CA ARG A 143 0.26 -15.54 0.98
C ARG A 143 1.08 -16.02 2.18
N GLY A 144 2.13 -15.28 2.53
CA GLY A 144 2.98 -15.50 3.70
C GLY A 144 4.00 -14.37 3.84
N GLU A 145 4.62 -14.26 5.00
CA GLU A 145 5.60 -13.22 5.32
C GLU A 145 6.97 -13.61 4.76
N MET A 146 7.44 -12.80 3.81
CA MET A 146 8.78 -12.92 3.28
C MET A 146 9.79 -12.25 4.23
N GLY A 147 10.86 -12.97 4.58
CA GLY A 147 11.89 -12.46 5.49
C GLY A 147 11.67 -12.81 6.96
N ALA A 148 10.67 -13.64 7.30
CA ALA A 148 10.51 -14.19 8.64
C ALA A 148 11.77 -14.96 9.13
N ASP A 149 12.55 -15.55 8.22
CA ASP A 149 13.82 -16.19 8.57
C ASP A 149 14.89 -15.18 9.04
N ALA A 150 14.83 -13.94 8.55
CA ALA A 150 15.74 -12.86 8.93
C ALA A 150 15.21 -12.04 10.12
N TRP A 151 13.89 -11.97 10.28
CA TRP A 151 13.22 -11.27 11.38
C TRP A 151 12.07 -12.14 11.92
N PRO A 152 12.34 -13.03 12.89
CA PRO A 152 11.37 -14.02 13.36
C PRO A 152 10.05 -13.45 13.89
N GLU A 153 10.07 -12.27 14.50
CA GLU A 153 8.88 -11.56 14.98
C GLU A 153 7.92 -11.23 13.82
N ARG A 154 8.42 -11.04 12.59
CA ARG A 154 7.57 -10.84 11.41
C ARG A 154 6.67 -12.03 11.11
N LYS A 155 7.05 -13.24 11.54
CA LYS A 155 6.21 -14.43 11.35
C LYS A 155 4.86 -14.28 12.03
N GLY A 156 4.81 -13.64 13.19
CA GLY A 156 3.54 -13.46 13.89
C GLY A 156 2.68 -12.37 13.27
N ASP A 157 3.24 -11.45 12.48
CA ASP A 157 2.44 -10.46 11.77
C ASP A 157 1.43 -11.10 10.78
N GLU A 158 1.66 -12.35 10.36
CA GLU A 158 0.72 -13.15 9.57
C GLU A 158 -0.64 -13.35 10.24
N GLY A 159 -0.69 -13.36 11.57
CA GLY A 159 -1.90 -13.64 12.35
C GLY A 159 -2.78 -12.41 12.63
N ILE A 160 -2.24 -11.20 12.45
CA ILE A 160 -2.89 -9.98 12.95
C ILE A 160 -4.21 -9.69 12.23
N GLY A 161 -4.32 -10.02 10.94
CA GLY A 161 -5.60 -9.91 10.22
C GLY A 161 -6.69 -10.77 10.86
N ASP A 162 -6.36 -11.99 11.28
CA ASP A 162 -7.29 -12.92 11.92
C ASP A 162 -7.61 -12.48 13.36
N ASP A 163 -6.64 -11.93 14.11
CA ASP A 163 -6.89 -11.36 15.44
C ASP A 163 -7.88 -10.18 15.37
N LEU A 164 -7.70 -9.31 14.38
CA LEU A 164 -8.59 -8.18 14.14
C LEU A 164 -10.00 -8.66 13.77
N ALA A 165 -10.13 -9.68 12.91
CA ALA A 165 -11.43 -10.23 12.52
C ALA A 165 -12.12 -10.95 13.69
N GLY A 166 -11.36 -11.61 14.56
CA GLY A 166 -11.87 -12.20 15.79
C GLY A 166 -12.34 -11.16 16.82
N ALA A 167 -11.76 -9.96 16.80
CA ALA A 167 -12.06 -8.91 17.77
C ALA A 167 -13.12 -7.90 17.31
N LEU A 168 -13.31 -7.71 15.99
CA LEU A 168 -14.15 -6.65 15.42
C LEU A 168 -15.30 -7.22 14.58
N ALA A 169 -16.53 -6.78 14.87
CA ALA A 169 -17.74 -7.36 14.26
C ALA A 169 -17.95 -7.03 12.77
N ASN A 170 -17.30 -5.99 12.24
CA ASN A 170 -17.47 -5.51 10.86
C ASN A 170 -16.17 -5.62 10.05
N LEU A 171 -15.39 -6.66 10.32
CA LEU A 171 -14.11 -6.89 9.67
C LEU A 171 -13.98 -8.38 9.35
N ASP A 172 -13.70 -8.68 8.09
CA ASP A 172 -13.30 -10.01 7.65
C ASP A 172 -11.79 -10.05 7.37
N SER A 173 -11.18 -11.22 7.52
CA SER A 173 -9.80 -11.47 7.10
C SER A 173 -9.78 -12.49 5.97
N ALA A 174 -8.85 -12.30 5.04
CA ALA A 174 -8.60 -13.24 3.95
C ALA A 174 -7.10 -13.32 3.65
N ARG A 175 -6.68 -14.40 2.98
CA ARG A 175 -5.30 -14.59 2.56
C ARG A 175 -5.19 -14.68 1.05
N SER A 176 -4.30 -13.87 0.50
CA SER A 176 -4.01 -13.83 -0.93
C SER A 176 -3.25 -15.07 -1.39
N GLU A 177 -3.40 -15.43 -2.67
CA GLU A 177 -2.55 -16.41 -3.34
C GLU A 177 -1.18 -15.83 -3.75
N LEU A 178 -1.00 -14.50 -3.68
CA LEU A 178 0.21 -13.78 -4.06
C LEU A 178 1.02 -13.31 -2.84
N TYR A 179 2.34 -13.20 -3.01
CA TYR A 179 3.24 -12.56 -2.05
C TYR A 179 3.32 -11.05 -2.30
N PHE A 180 3.09 -10.24 -1.28
CA PHE A 180 3.26 -8.78 -1.34
C PHE A 180 3.38 -8.23 0.08
N ASP A 181 3.76 -6.96 0.21
CA ASP A 181 3.50 -6.18 1.43
C ASP A 181 2.43 -5.14 1.12
N GLY A 182 1.61 -4.73 2.10
CA GLY A 182 0.64 -3.64 1.89
C GLY A 182 1.31 -2.29 1.55
N GLY A 183 2.59 -2.13 1.90
CA GLY A 183 3.45 -1.01 1.50
C GLY A 183 3.81 -1.01 0.00
N ASP A 184 3.71 -2.16 -0.69
CA ASP A 184 3.96 -2.27 -2.13
C ASP A 184 2.90 -1.57 -3.00
N PHE A 185 1.80 -1.14 -2.39
CA PHE A 185 0.69 -0.50 -3.07
C PHE A 185 0.56 0.96 -2.64
N VAL A 186 0.34 1.84 -3.61
CA VAL A 186 -0.22 3.17 -3.42
C VAL A 186 -1.39 3.31 -4.39
N CYS A 187 -2.56 3.70 -3.89
CA CYS A 187 -3.80 3.64 -4.67
C CYS A 187 -4.61 4.94 -4.60
N ASP A 188 -5.31 5.26 -5.68
CA ASP A 188 -6.48 6.14 -5.66
C ASP A 188 -7.75 5.33 -6.02
N HIS A 189 -8.89 6.00 -6.20
CA HIS A 189 -10.13 5.33 -6.61
C HIS A 189 -10.11 4.73 -8.03
N GLU A 190 -9.13 5.01 -8.89
CA GLU A 190 -9.06 4.45 -10.25
C GLU A 190 -7.95 3.39 -10.40
N THR A 191 -6.81 3.62 -9.76
CA THR A 191 -5.54 2.95 -10.05
C THR A 191 -4.82 2.50 -8.79
N ALA A 192 -4.29 1.28 -8.84
CA ALA A 192 -3.29 0.77 -7.93
C ALA A 192 -1.91 0.80 -8.60
N PHE A 193 -1.00 1.61 -8.07
CA PHE A 193 0.42 1.58 -8.41
C PHE A 193 1.11 0.52 -7.55
N VAL A 194 1.81 -0.40 -8.22
CA VAL A 194 2.39 -1.59 -7.59
C VAL A 194 3.90 -1.60 -7.80
N THR A 195 4.68 -1.83 -6.74
CA THR A 195 6.15 -1.86 -6.82
C THR A 195 6.66 -3.03 -7.70
N PRO A 196 7.89 -2.92 -8.24
CA PRO A 196 8.54 -4.03 -8.94
C PRO A 196 8.71 -5.28 -8.06
N ASN A 197 8.76 -5.13 -6.73
CA ASN A 197 8.97 -6.24 -5.80
C ASN A 197 7.83 -7.25 -5.85
N VAL A 198 6.59 -6.83 -6.06
CA VAL A 198 5.47 -7.77 -6.24
C VAL A 198 5.70 -8.67 -7.45
N ARG A 199 6.25 -8.15 -8.55
CA ARG A 199 6.62 -8.96 -9.71
C ARG A 199 7.70 -9.97 -9.37
N LEU A 200 8.78 -9.53 -8.74
CA LEU A 200 9.94 -10.37 -8.39
C LEU A 200 9.55 -11.53 -7.46
N ARG A 201 8.63 -11.29 -6.53
CA ARG A 201 8.19 -12.28 -5.53
C ARG A 201 7.22 -13.33 -6.10
N ASN A 202 6.54 -13.04 -7.21
CA ASN A 202 5.44 -13.87 -7.71
C ASN A 202 5.72 -14.54 -9.06
N LEU A 203 6.47 -13.89 -9.95
CA LEU A 203 6.71 -14.42 -11.29
C LEU A 203 7.55 -15.70 -11.20
N GLN A 204 7.08 -16.78 -11.83
CA GLN A 204 7.62 -18.14 -11.72
C GLN A 204 7.49 -18.79 -10.33
N VAL A 205 6.79 -18.15 -9.38
CA VAL A 205 6.53 -18.68 -8.04
C VAL A 205 5.05 -19.00 -7.87
N THR A 206 4.20 -17.98 -7.96
CA THR A 206 2.74 -18.10 -7.80
C THR A 206 2.00 -18.00 -9.13
N VAL A 207 2.61 -17.34 -10.13
CA VAL A 207 2.06 -17.17 -11.49
C VAL A 207 3.13 -17.42 -12.54
N LYS A 208 2.74 -17.88 -13.73
CA LYS A 208 3.70 -18.26 -14.78
C LYS A 208 4.10 -17.10 -15.68
N THR A 209 3.26 -16.08 -15.79
CA THR A 209 3.46 -14.99 -16.74
C THR A 209 3.09 -13.64 -16.12
N GLU A 210 3.64 -12.57 -16.66
CA GLU A 210 3.32 -11.22 -16.23
C GLU A 210 1.86 -10.84 -16.56
N ILE A 211 1.33 -11.32 -17.69
CA ILE A 211 -0.08 -11.15 -18.05
C ILE A 211 -0.99 -11.77 -16.99
N GLU A 212 -0.65 -12.97 -16.52
CA GLU A 212 -1.36 -13.63 -15.43
C GLU A 212 -1.23 -12.84 -14.12
N LEU A 213 -0.03 -12.35 -13.77
CA LEU A 213 0.18 -11.50 -12.60
C LEU A 213 -0.72 -10.26 -12.64
N LEU A 214 -0.72 -9.52 -13.74
CA LEU A 214 -1.53 -8.31 -13.92
C LEU A 214 -3.03 -8.61 -13.82
N ARG A 215 -3.49 -9.73 -14.38
CA ARG A 215 -4.88 -10.17 -14.23
C ARG A 215 -5.23 -10.41 -12.76
N ARG A 216 -4.39 -11.16 -12.03
CA ARG A 216 -4.60 -11.44 -10.60
C ARG A 216 -4.57 -10.18 -9.75
N LEU A 217 -3.64 -9.27 -10.01
CA LEU A 217 -3.57 -7.99 -9.31
C LEU A 217 -4.83 -7.16 -9.55
N ARG A 218 -5.36 -7.10 -10.79
CA ARG A 218 -6.62 -6.39 -11.07
C ARG A 218 -7.82 -7.03 -10.38
N GLU A 219 -7.86 -8.36 -10.27
CA GLU A 219 -8.90 -9.08 -9.53
C GLU A 219 -8.84 -8.77 -8.04
N ILE A 220 -7.63 -8.76 -7.45
CA ILE A 220 -7.42 -8.47 -6.03
C ILE A 220 -7.71 -7.00 -5.71
N THR A 221 -7.21 -6.07 -6.53
CA THR A 221 -7.34 -4.64 -6.25
C THR A 221 -8.67 -4.09 -6.68
N GLY A 222 -9.37 -4.71 -7.63
CA GLY A 222 -10.57 -4.12 -8.24
C GLY A 222 -10.31 -2.78 -8.94
N ARG A 223 -9.04 -2.45 -9.24
CA ARG A 223 -8.61 -1.18 -9.87
C ARG A 223 -7.82 -1.45 -11.14
N THR A 224 -7.57 -0.40 -11.91
CA THR A 224 -6.51 -0.43 -12.93
C THR A 224 -5.18 -0.65 -12.23
N VAL A 225 -4.31 -1.49 -12.80
CA VAL A 225 -3.00 -1.77 -12.21
C VAL A 225 -1.91 -1.19 -13.08
N VAL A 226 -1.09 -0.34 -12.48
CA VAL A 226 0.18 0.13 -13.02
C VAL A 226 1.28 -0.58 -12.24
N LEU A 227 1.81 -1.65 -12.81
CA LEU A 227 2.97 -2.35 -12.27
C LEU A 227 4.23 -1.60 -12.69
N LEU A 228 4.90 -0.99 -11.72
CA LEU A 228 6.11 -0.22 -11.98
C LEU A 228 7.24 -1.15 -12.43
N GLU A 229 7.99 -0.72 -13.44
CA GLU A 229 9.12 -1.47 -13.98
C GLU A 229 10.42 -1.07 -13.29
N ASP A 230 10.89 0.15 -13.55
CA ASP A 230 12.09 0.72 -12.92
C ASP A 230 11.69 1.72 -11.83
N ALA A 231 11.97 1.38 -10.57
CA ALA A 231 11.68 2.21 -9.41
C ALA A 231 12.72 1.95 -8.30
N PRO A 232 12.79 2.82 -7.27
CA PRO A 232 13.57 2.50 -6.07
C PRO A 232 13.14 1.16 -5.47
N ASP A 233 14.10 0.34 -5.01
CA ASP A 233 13.84 -0.96 -4.38
C ASP A 233 13.28 -0.80 -2.95
N HIS A 234 12.05 -0.33 -2.87
CA HIS A 234 11.31 -0.13 -1.62
C HIS A 234 9.80 -0.13 -1.86
N HIS A 235 9.04 -0.07 -0.77
CA HIS A 235 7.61 0.24 -0.78
C HIS A 235 7.30 1.56 -1.49
N ALA A 236 6.22 1.57 -2.27
CA ALA A 236 5.81 2.69 -3.12
C ALA A 236 5.64 3.99 -2.32
N GLY A 237 5.08 3.91 -1.11
CA GLY A 237 4.86 5.07 -0.23
C GLY A 237 6.14 5.79 0.20
N MET A 238 7.34 5.24 -0.05
CA MET A 238 8.60 5.94 0.26
C MET A 238 8.99 6.96 -0.81
N TYR A 239 8.55 6.75 -2.06
CA TYR A 239 8.97 7.55 -3.21
C TYR A 239 7.82 8.09 -4.06
N MET A 240 6.57 7.69 -3.79
CA MET A 240 5.39 8.28 -4.43
C MET A 240 4.14 8.27 -3.52
N MET A 241 3.18 9.14 -3.83
CA MET A 241 1.88 9.22 -3.17
C MET A 241 0.80 9.70 -4.14
N THR A 242 -0.33 8.99 -4.23
CA THR A 242 -1.51 9.46 -4.99
C THR A 242 -2.18 10.62 -4.26
N LEU A 243 -2.68 11.59 -5.02
CA LEU A 243 -3.34 12.78 -4.50
C LEU A 243 -4.78 12.90 -5.01
N GLY A 244 -5.38 11.84 -5.53
CA GLY A 244 -6.69 11.87 -6.18
C GLY A 244 -6.68 12.70 -7.46
N GLU A 245 -7.83 12.76 -8.16
CA GLU A 245 -8.02 13.61 -9.35
C GLU A 245 -6.93 13.43 -10.44
N ARG A 246 -6.40 12.21 -10.59
CA ARG A 246 -5.26 11.91 -11.47
C ARG A 246 -3.99 12.73 -11.20
N ARG A 247 -3.76 13.09 -9.95
CA ARG A 247 -2.53 13.72 -9.49
C ARG A 247 -1.73 12.73 -8.65
N VAL A 248 -0.42 12.72 -8.85
CA VAL A 248 0.51 11.93 -8.05
C VAL A 248 1.72 12.77 -7.70
N MET A 249 2.22 12.60 -6.48
CA MET A 249 3.48 13.19 -6.04
C MET A 249 4.57 12.13 -6.14
N VAL A 250 5.70 12.48 -6.75
CA VAL A 250 6.88 11.60 -6.89
C VAL A 250 8.10 12.31 -6.34
N GLY A 251 8.92 11.59 -5.58
CA GLY A 251 10.15 12.12 -5.00
C GLY A 251 11.15 12.58 -6.05
N ASP A 252 12.01 13.52 -5.66
CA ASP A 252 13.04 14.10 -6.53
C ASP A 252 14.34 14.33 -5.76
N PRO A 253 15.33 13.42 -5.91
CA PRO A 253 16.65 13.56 -5.29
C PRO A 253 17.40 14.84 -5.70
N SER A 254 17.25 15.29 -6.96
CA SER A 254 17.90 16.50 -7.46
C SER A 254 17.36 17.77 -6.80
N MET A 255 16.05 17.83 -6.53
CA MET A 255 15.46 18.93 -5.76
C MET A 255 16.01 18.99 -4.33
N ALA A 256 16.14 17.83 -3.67
CA ALA A 256 16.74 17.77 -2.35
C ALA A 256 18.21 18.22 -2.36
N LYS A 257 18.99 17.76 -3.33
CA LYS A 257 20.39 18.18 -3.51
C LYS A 257 20.52 19.69 -3.73
N ALA A 258 19.63 20.29 -4.53
CA ALA A 258 19.68 21.73 -4.82
C ALA A 258 19.37 22.62 -3.61
N LEU A 259 18.68 22.09 -2.59
CA LEU A 259 18.33 22.81 -1.36
C LEU A 259 19.48 22.85 -0.33
N LEU A 260 20.47 21.96 -0.48
CA LEU A 260 21.47 21.68 0.54
C LEU A 260 22.88 21.97 0.03
N THR A 261 23.72 22.54 0.89
CA THR A 261 25.17 22.59 0.66
C THR A 261 25.82 21.22 0.96
N ASP A 262 27.03 20.97 0.46
CA ASP A 262 27.76 19.73 0.77
C ASP A 262 27.94 19.50 2.28
N ALA A 263 28.18 20.57 3.04
CA ALA A 263 28.27 20.52 4.50
C ALA A 263 26.93 20.14 5.15
N GLU A 264 25.81 20.64 4.63
CA GLU A 264 24.47 20.28 5.11
C GLU A 264 24.10 18.84 4.74
N ILE A 265 24.48 18.37 3.54
CA ILE A 265 24.30 16.97 3.13
C ILE A 265 25.09 16.05 4.07
N ALA A 266 26.35 16.38 4.37
CA ALA A 266 27.18 15.62 5.29
C ALA A 266 26.66 15.64 6.74
N ALA A 267 25.92 16.69 7.11
CA ALA A 267 25.31 16.84 8.43
C ALA A 267 23.88 16.26 8.51
N LEU A 268 23.33 15.73 7.41
CA LEU A 268 22.03 15.08 7.44
C LEU A 268 22.08 13.90 8.44
N PRO A 269 21.02 13.68 9.22
CA PRO A 269 21.02 12.73 10.33
C PRO A 269 21.00 11.24 9.89
N LEU A 270 21.41 10.94 8.67
CA LEU A 270 21.27 9.65 8.01
C LEU A 270 22.25 8.59 8.56
N PRO A 271 21.82 7.31 8.66
CA PRO A 271 22.70 6.21 9.02
C PRO A 271 23.75 5.93 7.91
N TYR A 272 23.43 6.28 6.67
CA TYR A 272 24.31 6.18 5.51
C TYR A 272 24.29 7.47 4.70
N ALA A 273 25.35 7.73 3.94
CA ALA A 273 25.41 8.92 3.10
C ALA A 273 24.19 9.01 2.16
N ALA A 274 23.69 10.22 1.95
CA ALA A 274 22.66 10.48 0.96
C ALA A 274 23.14 10.06 -0.44
N ASP A 275 22.23 9.57 -1.25
CA ASP A 275 22.48 9.16 -2.63
C ASP A 275 21.78 10.08 -3.62
N PHE A 276 22.55 11.03 -4.15
CA PHE A 276 22.11 11.92 -5.23
C PHE A 276 22.83 11.61 -6.55
N SER A 277 23.18 10.34 -6.76
CA SER A 277 23.76 9.85 -8.01
C SER A 277 22.77 9.96 -9.17
N ALA A 278 23.30 9.93 -10.40
CA ALA A 278 22.46 9.97 -11.60
C ALA A 278 21.61 8.70 -11.74
N GLU A 279 22.16 7.57 -11.30
CA GLU A 279 21.50 6.27 -11.26
C GLU A 279 20.29 6.31 -10.33
N THR A 280 20.46 6.82 -9.10
CA THR A 280 19.34 6.95 -8.16
C THR A 280 18.31 7.96 -8.66
N GLN A 281 18.72 9.09 -9.22
CA GLN A 281 17.79 10.04 -9.85
C GLN A 281 16.95 9.39 -10.96
N ALA A 282 17.57 8.58 -11.82
CA ALA A 282 16.89 7.94 -12.95
C ALA A 282 15.74 7.02 -12.50
N LEU A 283 15.85 6.37 -11.35
CA LEU A 283 14.77 5.54 -10.79
C LEU A 283 13.54 6.37 -10.44
N PHE A 284 13.72 7.55 -9.83
CA PHE A 284 12.60 8.45 -9.51
C PHE A 284 12.02 9.13 -10.77
N ASP A 285 12.86 9.41 -11.77
CA ASP A 285 12.41 9.95 -13.05
C ASP A 285 11.58 8.92 -13.81
N SER A 286 11.98 7.64 -13.79
CA SER A 286 11.23 6.54 -14.39
C SER A 286 9.84 6.38 -13.74
N VAL A 287 9.74 6.42 -12.41
CA VAL A 287 8.42 6.38 -11.72
C VAL A 287 7.53 7.54 -12.19
N ALA A 288 8.08 8.75 -12.28
CA ALA A 288 7.32 9.89 -12.77
C ALA A 288 6.89 9.74 -14.24
N GLU A 289 7.75 9.24 -15.12
CA GLU A 289 7.41 8.98 -16.51
C GLU A 289 6.31 7.92 -16.63
N GLN A 290 6.42 6.82 -15.90
CA GLN A 290 5.40 5.76 -15.87
C GLN A 290 4.05 6.30 -15.38
N CYS A 291 4.03 7.16 -14.36
CA CYS A 291 2.82 7.84 -13.90
C CYS A 291 2.21 8.76 -14.98
N ARG A 292 3.03 9.56 -15.67
CA ARG A 292 2.56 10.40 -16.79
C ARG A 292 1.99 9.57 -17.92
N ASN A 293 2.63 8.45 -18.25
CA ASN A 293 2.17 7.51 -19.28
C ASN A 293 0.84 6.85 -18.89
N ALA A 294 0.58 6.69 -17.59
CA ALA A 294 -0.72 6.27 -17.06
C ALA A 294 -1.79 7.39 -17.05
N GLY A 295 -1.45 8.60 -17.50
CA GLY A 295 -2.37 9.73 -17.61
C GLY A 295 -2.44 10.63 -16.37
N TYR A 296 -1.47 10.52 -15.46
CA TYR A 296 -1.41 11.33 -14.25
C TYR A 296 -0.61 12.62 -14.44
N GLU A 297 -1.08 13.69 -13.81
CA GLU A 297 -0.25 14.86 -13.52
C GLU A 297 0.75 14.49 -12.42
N VAL A 298 2.03 14.73 -12.67
CA VAL A 298 3.11 14.43 -11.72
C VAL A 298 3.65 15.70 -11.08
N ILE A 299 3.51 15.77 -9.76
CA ILE A 299 4.10 16.80 -8.90
C ILE A 299 5.40 16.25 -8.31
N ARG A 300 6.47 17.04 -8.36
CA ARG A 300 7.79 16.65 -7.84
C ARG A 300 8.02 17.24 -6.45
N VAL A 301 8.58 16.44 -5.54
CA VAL A 301 8.85 16.84 -4.15
C VAL A 301 10.26 16.43 -3.73
N PRO A 302 11.02 17.26 -2.99
CA PRO A 302 12.37 16.89 -2.57
C PRO A 302 12.35 15.64 -1.68
N VAL A 303 13.19 14.66 -2.02
CA VAL A 303 13.41 13.44 -1.23
C VAL A 303 14.92 13.16 -1.14
N GLY A 304 15.41 12.79 0.04
CA GLY A 304 16.80 12.40 0.24
C GLY A 304 16.95 10.89 0.48
N PRO A 305 17.11 10.05 -0.55
CA PRO A 305 17.39 8.62 -0.35
C PRO A 305 18.82 8.41 0.16
N CYS A 306 19.06 7.30 0.85
CA CYS A 306 20.39 6.85 1.29
C CYS A 306 20.98 5.79 0.36
N LYS A 307 22.30 5.65 0.41
CA LYS A 307 23.06 4.62 -0.34
C LYS A 307 22.73 3.17 0.04
N ASP A 308 22.05 2.94 1.17
CA ASP A 308 21.59 1.61 1.57
C ASP A 308 20.34 1.17 0.79
N GLY A 309 19.72 2.07 0.00
CA GLY A 309 18.49 1.84 -0.74
C GLY A 309 17.23 1.72 0.13
N ARG A 310 17.35 1.91 1.45
CA ARG A 310 16.28 1.62 2.43
C ARG A 310 15.92 2.80 3.30
N THR A 311 16.89 3.66 3.59
CA THR A 311 16.64 4.85 4.40
C THR A 311 16.30 6.03 3.49
N PHE A 312 15.23 6.75 3.82
CA PHE A 312 14.79 7.92 3.06
C PHE A 312 14.48 9.09 4.01
N LEU A 313 14.99 10.28 3.69
CA LEU A 313 14.40 11.54 4.14
C LEU A 313 13.25 11.86 3.19
N THR A 314 12.06 11.34 3.51
CA THR A 314 10.87 11.46 2.67
C THR A 314 9.68 12.00 3.46
N THR A 315 8.91 12.86 2.80
CA THR A 315 7.61 13.36 3.26
C THR A 315 6.45 12.69 2.53
N LEU A 316 6.73 11.74 1.63
CA LEU A 316 5.72 11.03 0.85
C LEU A 316 5.07 9.87 1.61
N ASN A 317 5.75 9.33 2.62
CA ASN A 317 5.26 8.25 3.46
C ASN A 317 4.25 8.77 4.50
N SER A 318 3.23 9.47 3.98
CA SER A 318 2.21 10.22 4.70
C SER A 318 0.89 9.47 4.76
N VAL A 319 0.02 9.90 5.67
CA VAL A 319 -1.40 9.50 5.70
C VAL A 319 -2.24 10.68 5.26
N LEU A 320 -3.24 10.46 4.40
CA LEU A 320 -4.13 11.49 3.87
C LEU A 320 -5.55 11.33 4.42
N ASP A 321 -6.20 12.46 4.71
CA ASP A 321 -7.60 12.55 5.18
C ASP A 321 -8.32 13.62 4.37
N GLU A 322 -9.53 13.32 3.91
CA GLU A 322 -10.39 14.27 3.22
C GLU A 322 -11.74 14.35 3.92
N ARG A 323 -12.03 15.48 4.55
CA ARG A 323 -13.24 15.68 5.34
C ARG A 323 -13.82 17.05 5.08
N ASP A 324 -15.12 17.10 4.79
CA ASP A 324 -15.87 18.34 4.55
C ASP A 324 -15.21 19.25 3.49
N GLY A 325 -14.64 18.63 2.44
CA GLY A 325 -13.92 19.32 1.36
C GLY A 325 -12.51 19.81 1.73
N GLN A 326 -12.07 19.63 2.98
CA GLN A 326 -10.70 19.93 3.41
C GLN A 326 -9.82 18.68 3.27
N ARG A 327 -8.73 18.82 2.53
CA ARG A 327 -7.70 17.79 2.37
C ARG A 327 -6.59 18.04 3.38
N THR A 328 -6.25 17.04 4.17
CA THR A 328 -5.20 17.08 5.20
C THR A 328 -4.15 16.02 4.92
N VAL A 329 -2.88 16.41 5.00
CA VAL A 329 -1.75 15.47 4.99
C VAL A 329 -1.11 15.44 6.36
N TYR A 330 -1.02 14.25 6.93
CA TYR A 330 -0.17 13.97 8.10
C TYR A 330 1.23 13.68 7.57
N MET A 331 2.04 14.73 7.48
CA MET A 331 3.31 14.75 6.76
C MET A 331 4.47 14.40 7.70
N PRO A 332 5.26 13.35 7.41
CA PRO A 332 6.50 13.08 8.14
C PRO A 332 7.45 14.26 8.10
N VAL A 333 8.06 14.58 9.23
CA VAL A 333 9.19 15.51 9.32
C VAL A 333 10.34 14.87 10.09
N ILE A 334 11.57 15.19 9.67
CA ILE A 334 12.79 14.69 10.31
C ILE A 334 13.58 15.86 10.92
N ASP A 335 13.89 15.76 12.21
CA ASP A 335 14.72 16.73 12.91
C ASP A 335 16.13 16.75 12.31
N GLY A 336 16.68 17.95 12.13
CA GLY A 336 17.94 18.15 11.40
C GLY A 336 17.80 18.28 9.88
N ALA A 337 16.62 18.00 9.30
CA ALA A 337 16.34 18.15 7.86
C ALA A 337 15.46 19.37 7.52
N ARG A 338 15.58 20.48 8.27
CA ARG A 338 14.65 21.63 8.23
C ARG A 338 14.35 22.14 6.81
N LYS A 339 15.38 22.37 5.99
CA LYS A 339 15.19 22.89 4.62
C LYS A 339 14.39 21.94 3.74
N LEU A 340 14.62 20.63 3.87
CA LEU A 340 13.86 19.61 3.13
C LEU A 340 12.41 19.58 3.60
N ASN A 341 12.18 19.57 4.92
CA ASN A 341 10.83 19.59 5.50
C ASN A 341 10.03 20.81 5.03
N GLU A 342 10.62 22.01 5.09
CA GLU A 342 9.97 23.26 4.67
C GLU A 342 9.66 23.30 3.17
N ALA A 343 10.59 22.83 2.34
CA ALA A 343 10.39 22.77 0.89
C ALA A 343 9.31 21.76 0.51
N ALA A 344 9.31 20.58 1.12
CA ALA A 344 8.27 19.57 0.89
C ALA A 344 6.90 20.04 1.39
N GLU A 345 6.83 20.67 2.57
CA GLU A 345 5.57 21.25 3.08
C GLU A 345 4.99 22.27 2.11
N LYS A 346 5.84 23.11 1.52
CA LYS A 346 5.39 24.08 0.51
C LYS A 346 4.72 23.37 -0.68
N VAL A 347 5.33 22.30 -1.20
CA VAL A 347 4.75 21.50 -2.30
C VAL A 347 3.40 20.90 -1.91
N TRP A 348 3.27 20.36 -0.69
CA TRP A 348 1.99 19.83 -0.18
C TRP A 348 0.91 20.90 -0.07
N ARG A 349 1.25 22.09 0.44
CA ARG A 349 0.31 23.23 0.52
C ARG A 349 -0.11 23.71 -0.86
N GLU A 350 0.82 23.80 -1.81
CA GLU A 350 0.55 24.16 -3.20
C GLU A 350 -0.34 23.11 -3.91
N ALA A 351 -0.23 21.84 -3.52
CA ALA A 351 -1.12 20.77 -3.98
C ALA A 351 -2.54 20.82 -3.37
N GLY A 352 -2.79 21.72 -2.42
CA GLY A 352 -4.11 21.98 -1.81
C GLY A 352 -4.33 21.35 -0.44
N PHE A 353 -3.27 20.89 0.24
CA PHE A 353 -3.41 20.23 1.55
C PHE A 353 -3.15 21.16 2.73
N GLU A 354 -3.94 20.98 3.79
CA GLU A 354 -3.56 21.35 5.16
C GLU A 354 -2.44 20.41 5.62
N VAL A 355 -1.27 20.96 5.95
CA VAL A 355 -0.13 20.15 6.40
C VAL A 355 -0.11 20.07 7.92
N ARG A 356 -0.16 18.83 8.42
CA ARG A 356 -0.02 18.43 9.83
C ARG A 356 1.27 17.64 10.00
N ARG A 357 2.26 18.24 10.65
CA ARG A 357 3.59 17.62 10.78
C ARG A 357 3.57 16.48 11.79
N VAL A 358 4.26 15.38 11.49
CA VAL A 358 4.45 14.23 12.39
C VAL A 358 5.93 13.92 12.49
N ASN A 359 6.52 14.04 13.68
CA ASN A 359 7.95 13.80 13.85
C ASN A 359 8.28 12.31 13.69
N CYS A 360 8.98 11.98 12.60
CA CYS A 360 9.39 10.63 12.24
C CYS A 360 10.89 10.39 12.43
N THR A 361 11.57 11.27 13.17
CA THR A 361 13.03 11.18 13.42
C THR A 361 13.46 9.85 14.05
N THR A 362 12.60 9.25 14.87
CA THR A 362 12.90 7.99 15.55
C THR A 362 12.71 6.76 14.67
N CYS A 363 11.84 6.82 13.65
CA CYS A 363 11.50 5.64 12.83
C CYS A 363 12.18 5.58 11.46
N TYR A 364 12.52 6.70 10.82
CA TYR A 364 13.12 6.68 9.46
C TYR A 364 14.44 5.89 9.36
N ARG A 365 15.20 5.82 10.46
CA ARG A 365 16.45 5.02 10.55
C ARG A 365 16.21 3.51 10.56
N TRP A 366 14.95 3.11 10.73
CA TRP A 366 14.49 1.73 10.70
C TRP A 366 13.71 1.45 9.41
N PHE A 367 14.09 2.12 8.32
CA PHE A 367 13.62 1.88 6.95
C PHE A 367 12.12 2.14 6.72
N GLY A 368 11.48 2.94 7.58
CA GLY A 368 10.06 3.27 7.44
C GLY A 368 9.71 4.62 8.06
N SER A 369 8.54 5.14 7.74
CA SER A 369 8.07 6.43 8.27
C SER A 369 6.59 6.30 8.66
N LEU A 370 5.82 7.40 8.74
CA LEU A 370 4.47 7.38 9.30
C LEU A 370 3.56 6.34 8.63
N ARG A 371 3.47 6.34 7.29
CA ARG A 371 2.59 5.41 6.57
C ARG A 371 3.00 3.95 6.76
N CYS A 372 4.27 3.64 7.01
CA CYS A 372 4.69 2.27 7.34
C CYS A 372 4.14 1.79 8.71
N LEU A 373 3.86 2.71 9.62
CA LEU A 373 3.36 2.44 10.98
C LEU A 373 1.83 2.46 11.10
N VAL A 374 1.12 2.87 10.05
CA VAL A 374 -0.33 3.07 10.06
C VAL A 374 -0.97 2.37 8.87
N ASN A 375 -1.94 1.50 9.14
CA ASN A 375 -2.77 0.88 8.11
C ASN A 375 -4.18 1.50 8.18
N VAL A 376 -4.67 2.06 7.08
CA VAL A 376 -6.05 2.59 7.02
C VAL A 376 -6.95 1.43 6.65
N SER A 377 -7.89 1.08 7.53
CA SER A 377 -8.79 -0.05 7.32
C SER A 377 -10.17 0.38 6.81
N ASN A 378 -10.60 1.61 7.11
CA ASN A 378 -11.89 2.13 6.68
C ASN A 378 -11.86 3.64 6.42
N ARG A 379 -12.58 4.06 5.37
CA ARG A 379 -12.82 5.45 4.99
C ARG A 379 -14.30 5.65 4.65
N GLY A 380 -14.77 6.89 4.64
CA GLY A 380 -16.10 7.20 4.11
C GLY A 380 -16.30 8.68 3.98
#